data_AF-A0A7W0SGY0-F1
#
_entry.id   AF-A0A7W0SGY0-F1
#
_cell.length_a   1.000
_cell.length_b   1.000
_cell.length_c   1.000
_cell.angle_alpha   90.00
_cell.angle_beta   90.00
_cell.angle_gamma   90.00
#
_symmetry.space_group_name_H-M   'P 1'
#
loop_
_entity.id
_entity.type
_entity.pdbx_description
1 polymer ?
#
loop_
_entity_poly.entity_id
_entity_poly.type
_entity_poly.pdbx_seq_one_letter_code
_entity_poly.pdbx_strand_id
1 'polypeptide(L)'
;LDPKRELFAELDRITRPDAVLATNTSALSVTEIAAATERPERVVGMHFFNPAPLMPLLEIVRAELSGDDAVEVAYAFGERIGKTPIRAHDTPGFVVNRVLIPLLNDCIRVLHESRVSPEDLDTGMKHGAGWPMGPCELVDLVGIDVHVHASEALFDKTREGRMAPPPRLVAMRNAGLLGRKSGRGFYIYD
;
A
#
# COMPACT_ATOMS: atom_id res chain seq x y z
N LEU A 1 7.00 14.31 -1.02
CA LEU A 1 8.23 13.68 -1.54
C LEU A 1 9.45 14.33 -0.92
N ASP A 2 9.51 15.66 -0.90
CA ASP A 2 10.66 16.46 -0.44
C ASP A 2 11.20 16.07 0.94
N PRO A 3 10.38 15.90 2.01
CA PRO A 3 10.92 15.52 3.31
C PRO A 3 11.66 14.17 3.31
N LYS A 4 11.25 13.22 2.44
CA LYS A 4 11.96 11.95 2.28
C LYS A 4 13.25 12.12 1.48
N ARG A 5 13.29 12.98 0.47
CA ARG A 5 14.50 13.27 -0.30
C ARG A 5 15.56 13.92 0.58
N GLU A 6 15.17 14.93 1.36
CA GLU A 6 16.05 15.61 2.32
C GLU A 6 16.62 14.61 3.35
N LEU A 7 15.76 13.79 3.95
CA LEU A 7 16.18 12.76 4.89
C LEU A 7 17.14 11.75 4.26
N PHE A 8 16.87 11.28 3.03
CA PHE A 8 17.75 10.31 2.36
C PHE A 8 19.09 10.91 1.98
N ALA A 9 19.13 12.17 1.53
CA ALA A 9 20.38 12.90 1.30
C ALA A 9 21.20 13.08 2.58
N GLU A 10 20.55 13.28 3.74
CA GLU A 10 21.23 13.34 5.03
C GLU A 10 21.77 11.97 5.45
N LEU A 11 20.94 10.92 5.40
CA LEU A 11 21.33 9.54 5.70
C LEU A 11 22.50 9.08 4.84
N ASP A 12 22.50 9.47 3.57
CA ASP A 12 23.56 9.16 2.62
C ASP A 12 24.92 9.69 3.08
N ARG A 13 24.97 10.93 3.58
CA ARG A 13 26.22 11.56 4.07
C ARG A 13 26.72 10.98 5.38
N ILE A 14 25.83 10.57 6.29
CA ILE A 14 26.21 10.21 7.67
C ILE A 14 26.41 8.71 7.88
N THR A 15 25.84 7.86 7.03
CA THR A 15 25.97 6.40 7.15
C THR A 15 27.19 5.89 6.41
N ARG A 16 27.72 4.72 6.80
CA ARG A 16 28.86 4.11 6.11
C ARG A 16 28.54 3.85 4.64
N PRO A 17 29.51 3.91 3.71
CA PRO A 17 29.29 3.70 2.28
C PRO A 17 28.60 2.37 1.92
N ASP A 18 28.83 1.32 2.72
CA ASP A 18 28.26 -0.01 2.54
C ASP A 18 26.85 -0.18 3.16
N ALA A 19 26.32 0.82 3.86
CA ALA A 19 24.97 0.75 4.42
C ALA A 19 23.90 0.65 3.33
N VAL A 20 22.84 -0.13 3.57
CA VAL A 20 21.62 -0.13 2.74
C VAL A 20 20.62 0.85 3.36
N LEU A 21 20.10 1.76 2.56
CA LEU A 21 19.08 2.72 2.98
C LEU A 21 17.71 2.26 2.49
N ALA A 22 16.85 1.87 3.43
CA ALA A 22 15.52 1.35 3.11
C ALA A 22 14.41 2.37 3.45
N THR A 23 13.45 2.57 2.54
CA THR A 23 12.26 3.40 2.79
C THR A 23 11.00 2.55 2.89
N ASN A 24 10.22 2.74 3.96
CA ASN A 24 8.81 2.34 3.99
C ASN A 24 7.95 3.46 3.39
N THR A 25 7.20 3.13 2.35
CA THR A 25 6.27 4.01 1.63
C THR A 25 5.28 3.13 0.89
N SER A 26 4.03 3.58 0.72
CA SER A 26 3.00 2.83 -0.02
C SER A 26 2.63 3.47 -1.37
N ALA A 27 3.09 4.72 -1.62
CA ALA A 27 2.68 5.51 -2.78
C ALA A 27 3.81 6.33 -3.43
N LEU A 28 4.85 6.71 -2.68
CA LEU A 28 5.98 7.48 -3.23
C LEU A 28 6.94 6.56 -4.00
N SER A 29 7.51 7.07 -5.11
CA SER A 29 8.50 6.32 -5.89
C SER A 29 9.80 6.18 -5.10
N VAL A 30 10.30 4.95 -5.02
CA VAL A 30 11.59 4.65 -4.40
C VAL A 30 12.73 5.20 -5.25
N THR A 31 12.60 5.16 -6.57
CA THR A 31 13.55 5.74 -7.55
C THR A 31 13.69 7.24 -7.36
N GLU A 32 12.59 7.96 -7.20
CA GLU A 32 12.61 9.40 -6.94
C GLU A 32 13.24 9.76 -5.58
N ILE A 33 13.15 8.87 -4.59
CA ILE A 33 13.81 9.04 -3.28
C ILE A 33 15.31 8.75 -3.43
N ALA A 34 15.67 7.65 -4.12
CA ALA A 34 17.05 7.24 -4.34
C ALA A 34 17.87 8.29 -5.10
N ALA A 35 17.25 9.00 -6.04
CA ALA A 35 17.87 10.08 -6.82
C ALA A 35 18.36 11.28 -5.97
N ALA A 36 17.98 11.36 -4.69
CA ALA A 36 18.50 12.37 -3.76
C ALA A 36 19.83 11.97 -3.08
N THR A 37 20.35 10.77 -3.37
CA THR A 37 21.59 10.22 -2.78
C THR A 37 22.71 10.13 -3.83
N GLU A 38 23.96 10.13 -3.40
CA GLU A 38 25.14 9.94 -4.25
C GLU A 38 25.38 8.45 -4.58
N ARG A 39 24.76 7.53 -3.83
CA ARG A 39 24.83 6.07 -4.02
C ARG A 39 23.43 5.44 -4.14
N PRO A 40 22.67 5.77 -5.20
CA PRO A 40 21.32 5.25 -5.40
C PRO A 40 21.26 3.72 -5.46
N GLU A 41 22.36 3.05 -5.79
CA GLU A 41 22.50 1.60 -5.77
C GLU A 41 22.37 0.96 -4.38
N ARG A 42 22.52 1.75 -3.31
CA ARG A 42 22.32 1.31 -1.91
C ARG A 42 20.93 1.62 -1.38
N VAL A 43 20.04 2.19 -2.17
CA VAL A 43 18.68 2.55 -1.76
C VAL A 43 17.69 1.49 -2.23
N VAL A 44 16.78 1.05 -1.34
CA VAL A 44 15.71 0.09 -1.64
C VAL A 44 14.40 0.51 -0.95
N GLY A 45 13.27 0.00 -1.43
CA GLY A 45 12.02 0.07 -0.69
C GLY A 45 11.79 -1.18 0.16
N MET A 46 11.21 -0.99 1.34
CA MET A 46 10.79 -2.04 2.25
C MET A 46 9.39 -1.70 2.75
N HIS A 47 8.37 -2.22 2.06
CA HIS A 47 6.98 -1.90 2.33
C HIS A 47 6.36 -2.96 3.26
N PHE A 48 6.09 -2.55 4.49
CA PHE A 48 5.46 -3.36 5.53
C PHE A 48 3.94 -3.21 5.49
N PHE A 49 3.23 -4.28 5.89
CA PHE A 49 1.78 -4.29 5.96
C PHE A 49 1.30 -4.08 7.40
N ASN A 50 0.28 -3.24 7.59
CA ASN A 50 -0.24 -2.93 8.92
C ASN A 50 -1.15 -4.05 9.45
N PRO A 51 -1.02 -4.48 10.73
CA PRO A 51 0.02 -4.12 11.68
C PRO A 51 1.35 -4.85 11.43
N ALA A 52 2.44 -4.09 11.31
CA ALA A 52 3.75 -4.59 10.90
C ALA A 52 4.30 -5.75 11.76
N PRO A 53 4.06 -5.84 13.09
CA PRO A 53 4.49 -6.99 13.87
C PRO A 53 3.79 -8.31 13.49
N LEU A 54 2.50 -8.25 13.13
CA LEU A 54 1.67 -9.44 12.90
C LEU A 54 1.64 -9.86 11.43
N MET A 55 1.69 -8.90 10.51
CA MET A 55 1.60 -9.21 9.08
C MET A 55 2.88 -9.90 8.60
N PRO A 56 2.80 -11.07 7.96
CA PRO A 56 3.99 -11.82 7.55
C PRO A 56 4.65 -11.24 6.30
N LEU A 57 3.90 -10.55 5.44
CA LEU A 57 4.40 -10.10 4.15
C LEU A 57 5.28 -8.84 4.25
N LEU A 58 6.27 -8.75 3.36
CA LEU A 58 7.11 -7.58 3.15
C LEU A 58 7.43 -7.47 1.64
N GLU A 59 7.22 -6.31 1.03
CA GLU A 59 7.67 -6.07 -0.35
C GLU A 59 9.05 -5.42 -0.34
N ILE A 60 10.03 -6.07 -0.96
CA ILE A 60 11.36 -5.52 -1.24
C ILE A 60 11.32 -4.90 -2.63
N VAL A 61 11.36 -3.57 -2.68
CA VAL A 61 11.13 -2.80 -3.90
C VAL A 61 12.46 -2.33 -4.47
N ARG A 62 12.79 -2.81 -5.66
CA ARG A 62 13.94 -2.36 -6.45
C ARG A 62 13.63 -1.03 -7.13
N ALA A 63 14.38 0.01 -6.79
CA ALA A 63 14.43 1.24 -7.58
C ALA A 63 15.28 1.04 -8.84
N GLU A 64 15.19 1.96 -9.80
CA GLU A 64 15.83 1.84 -11.12
C GLU A 64 17.34 1.52 -11.04
N LEU A 65 18.03 2.15 -10.10
CA LEU A 65 19.48 2.00 -9.93
C LEU A 65 19.88 1.10 -8.75
N SER A 66 18.95 0.52 -8.00
CA SER A 66 19.27 -0.34 -6.85
C SER A 66 20.15 -1.51 -7.29
N GLY A 67 21.28 -1.70 -6.61
CA GLY A 67 22.19 -2.81 -6.85
C GLY A 67 21.63 -4.13 -6.31
N ASP A 68 21.99 -5.24 -6.95
CA ASP A 68 21.54 -6.58 -6.55
C ASP A 68 21.91 -6.89 -5.10
N ASP A 69 23.13 -6.55 -4.69
CA ASP A 69 23.59 -6.75 -3.31
C ASP A 69 22.69 -6.04 -2.27
N ALA A 70 22.27 -4.79 -2.54
CA ALA A 70 21.39 -4.06 -1.62
C ALA A 70 20.00 -4.71 -1.51
N VAL A 71 19.46 -5.20 -2.63
CA VAL A 71 18.19 -5.92 -2.69
C VAL A 71 18.28 -7.24 -1.92
N GLU A 72 19.35 -8.01 -2.10
CA GLU A 72 19.55 -9.28 -1.41
C GLU A 72 19.78 -9.10 0.10
N VAL A 73 20.51 -8.05 0.52
CA VAL A 73 20.65 -7.68 1.93
C VAL A 73 19.29 -7.36 2.55
N ALA A 74 18.44 -6.59 1.87
CA ALA A 74 17.10 -6.25 2.35
C ALA A 74 16.17 -7.47 2.40
N TYR A 75 16.26 -8.35 1.40
CA TYR A 75 15.53 -9.61 1.36
C TYR A 75 15.90 -10.52 2.54
N ALA A 76 17.20 -10.77 2.73
CA ALA A 76 17.70 -11.60 3.83
C ALA A 76 17.41 -10.97 5.21
N PHE A 77 17.37 -9.64 5.32
CA PHE A 77 16.89 -8.97 6.54
C PHE A 77 15.41 -9.28 6.80
N GLY A 78 14.56 -9.19 5.77
CA GLY A 78 13.14 -9.54 5.86
C GLY A 78 12.91 -10.96 6.39
N GLU A 79 13.59 -11.96 5.84
CA GLU A 79 13.50 -13.35 6.31
C GLU A 79 13.93 -13.48 7.78
N ARG A 80 15.03 -12.83 8.15
CA ARG A 80 15.59 -12.88 9.50
C ARG A 80 14.67 -12.32 10.58
N ILE A 81 13.83 -11.34 10.23
CA ILE A 81 12.84 -10.77 11.14
C ILE A 81 11.48 -11.51 11.08
N GLY A 82 11.45 -12.70 10.47
CA GLY A 82 10.27 -13.56 10.40
C GLY A 82 9.22 -13.09 9.40
N LYS A 83 9.61 -12.30 8.39
CA LYS A 83 8.74 -11.94 7.27
C LYS A 83 8.92 -12.90 6.11
N THR A 84 7.95 -12.90 5.22
CA THR A 84 7.97 -13.53 3.91
C THR A 84 8.20 -12.41 2.88
N PRO A 85 9.46 -12.09 2.55
CA PRO A 85 9.73 -11.04 1.57
C PRO A 85 9.40 -11.49 0.14
N ILE A 86 8.83 -10.59 -0.64
CA ILE A 86 8.66 -10.72 -2.09
C ILE A 86 9.44 -9.63 -2.81
N ARG A 87 9.96 -9.94 -4.00
CA ARG A 87 10.67 -8.95 -4.84
C ARG A 87 9.66 -8.20 -5.71
N ALA A 88 9.79 -6.89 -5.74
CA ALA A 88 8.98 -6.00 -6.56
C ALA A 88 9.88 -4.95 -7.24
N HIS A 89 9.39 -4.36 -8.33
CA HIS A 89 9.99 -3.17 -8.92
C HIS A 89 9.23 -1.92 -8.47
N ASP A 90 9.89 -0.77 -8.52
CA ASP A 90 9.30 0.54 -8.20
C ASP A 90 8.25 0.95 -9.24
N THR A 91 7.06 0.39 -9.07
CA THR A 91 5.85 0.74 -9.84
C THR A 91 4.81 1.34 -8.90
N PRO A 92 3.85 2.16 -9.41
CA PRO A 92 2.78 2.69 -8.58
C PRO A 92 2.01 1.57 -7.85
N GLY A 93 2.07 1.55 -6.52
CA GLY A 93 1.41 0.54 -5.68
C GLY A 93 2.09 -0.82 -5.61
N PHE A 94 3.30 -0.94 -6.15
CA PHE A 94 4.11 -2.17 -6.15
C PHE A 94 3.32 -3.38 -6.66
N VAL A 95 3.18 -4.44 -5.86
CA VAL A 95 2.43 -5.64 -6.25
C VAL A 95 1.06 -5.64 -5.59
N VAL A 96 1.02 -5.65 -4.25
CA VAL A 96 -0.22 -5.91 -3.52
C VAL A 96 -1.24 -4.79 -3.72
N ASN A 97 -0.84 -3.53 -3.48
CA ASN A 97 -1.77 -2.40 -3.61
C ASN A 97 -2.21 -2.19 -5.06
N ARG A 98 -1.32 -2.45 -6.02
CA ARG A 98 -1.62 -2.38 -7.46
C ARG A 98 -2.71 -3.35 -7.90
N VAL A 99 -2.84 -4.51 -7.23
CA VAL A 99 -3.91 -5.50 -7.47
C VAL A 99 -5.13 -5.25 -6.57
N LEU A 100 -4.90 -5.03 -5.27
CA LEU A 100 -5.96 -5.02 -4.27
C LEU A 100 -6.85 -3.77 -4.37
N ILE A 101 -6.27 -2.59 -4.58
CA ILE A 101 -7.04 -1.34 -4.62
C ILE A 101 -8.10 -1.32 -5.74
N PRO A 102 -7.76 -1.58 -7.02
CA PRO A 102 -8.77 -1.58 -8.07
C PRO A 102 -9.81 -2.69 -7.86
N LEU A 103 -9.41 -3.83 -7.30
CA LEU A 103 -10.32 -4.93 -6.99
C LEU A 103 -11.36 -4.52 -5.95
N LEU A 104 -10.92 -3.87 -4.86
CA LEU A 104 -11.84 -3.31 -3.86
C LEU A 104 -12.70 -2.19 -4.44
N ASN A 105 -12.14 -1.32 -5.28
CA ASN A 105 -12.91 -0.28 -5.96
C ASN A 105 -14.03 -0.89 -6.82
N ASP A 106 -13.73 -1.96 -7.55
CA ASP A 106 -14.69 -2.67 -8.38
C ASP A 106 -15.77 -3.37 -7.52
N CYS A 107 -15.41 -4.00 -6.38
CA CYS A 107 -16.40 -4.53 -5.43
C CYS A 107 -17.37 -3.45 -4.93
N ILE A 108 -16.88 -2.25 -4.58
CA ILE A 108 -17.74 -1.16 -4.10
C ILE A 108 -18.58 -0.54 -5.21
N ARG A 109 -18.14 -0.56 -6.47
CA ARG A 109 -18.99 -0.19 -7.62
C ARG A 109 -20.13 -1.20 -7.80
N VAL A 110 -19.81 -2.49 -7.77
CA VAL A 110 -20.79 -3.58 -7.88
C VAL A 110 -21.82 -3.52 -6.75
N LEU A 111 -21.43 -3.16 -5.53
CA LEU A 111 -22.35 -2.92 -4.41
C LEU A 111 -23.50 -1.98 -4.82
N HIS A 112 -23.17 -0.88 -5.50
CA HIS A 112 -24.13 0.12 -5.93
C HIS A 112 -24.94 -0.33 -7.16
N GLU A 113 -24.26 -0.90 -8.17
CA GLU A 113 -24.88 -1.37 -9.40
C GLU A 113 -25.89 -2.51 -9.15
N SER A 114 -25.51 -3.46 -8.30
CA SER A 114 -26.32 -4.64 -7.97
C SER A 114 -27.37 -4.36 -6.90
N ARG A 115 -27.34 -3.17 -6.26
CA ARG A 115 -28.26 -2.74 -5.19
C ARG A 115 -28.33 -3.74 -4.02
N VAL A 116 -27.18 -4.30 -3.66
CA VAL A 116 -27.07 -5.24 -2.53
C VAL A 116 -26.55 -4.54 -1.28
N SER A 117 -26.77 -5.16 -0.13
CA SER A 117 -26.25 -4.70 1.15
C SER A 117 -24.72 -4.95 1.24
N PRO A 118 -23.97 -4.16 2.05
CA PRO A 118 -22.57 -4.48 2.38
C PRO A 118 -22.42 -5.90 2.92
N GLU A 119 -23.36 -6.34 3.75
CA GLU A 119 -23.43 -7.67 4.36
C GLU A 119 -23.49 -8.78 3.29
N ASP A 120 -24.37 -8.63 2.30
CA ASP A 120 -24.54 -9.61 1.22
C ASP A 120 -23.32 -9.63 0.29
N LEU A 121 -22.74 -8.47 -0.02
CA LEU A 121 -21.51 -8.40 -0.81
C LEU A 121 -20.36 -9.11 -0.09
N ASP A 122 -20.17 -8.81 1.20
CA ASP A 122 -19.12 -9.43 2.01
C ASP A 122 -19.34 -10.94 2.15
N THR A 123 -20.58 -11.37 2.35
CA THR A 123 -20.95 -12.80 2.38
C THR A 123 -20.62 -13.49 1.06
N GLY A 124 -20.97 -12.85 -0.07
CA GLY A 124 -20.66 -13.36 -1.40
C GLY A 124 -19.16 -13.51 -1.65
N MET A 125 -18.35 -12.51 -1.26
CA MET A 125 -16.90 -12.58 -1.43
C MET A 125 -16.24 -13.59 -0.48
N LYS A 126 -16.73 -13.72 0.75
CA LYS A 126 -16.23 -14.72 1.72
C LYS A 126 -16.54 -16.15 1.28
N HIS A 127 -17.79 -16.44 0.94
CA HIS A 127 -18.23 -17.81 0.66
C HIS A 127 -18.16 -18.22 -0.82
N GLY A 128 -18.23 -17.26 -1.74
CA GLY A 128 -18.14 -17.51 -3.18
C GLY A 128 -16.72 -17.41 -3.72
N ALA A 129 -15.98 -16.35 -3.35
CA ALA A 129 -14.61 -16.11 -3.81
C ALA A 129 -13.53 -16.61 -2.83
N GLY A 130 -13.92 -17.10 -1.64
CA GLY A 130 -13.00 -17.65 -0.65
C GLY A 130 -12.16 -16.61 0.09
N TRP A 131 -12.58 -15.35 0.13
CA TRP A 131 -11.83 -14.31 0.82
C TRP A 131 -11.94 -14.49 2.34
N PRO A 132 -10.86 -14.24 3.10
CA PRO A 132 -10.91 -14.32 4.56
C PRO A 132 -11.73 -13.19 5.20
N MET A 133 -11.92 -12.08 4.48
CA MET A 133 -12.65 -10.89 4.91
C MET A 133 -13.34 -10.26 3.71
N GLY A 134 -14.56 -9.77 3.91
CA GLY A 134 -15.29 -9.12 2.82
C GLY A 134 -14.68 -7.76 2.42
N PRO A 135 -14.91 -7.27 1.19
CA PRO A 135 -14.39 -5.99 0.73
C PRO A 135 -14.84 -4.79 1.58
N CYS A 136 -16.09 -4.74 2.05
CA CYS A 136 -16.58 -3.65 2.89
C CYS A 136 -15.92 -3.68 4.28
N GLU A 137 -15.88 -4.86 4.92
CA GLU A 137 -15.14 -5.09 6.17
C GLU A 137 -13.66 -4.69 6.04
N LEU A 138 -13.02 -5.06 4.94
CA LEU A 138 -11.59 -4.79 4.70
C LEU A 138 -11.32 -3.30 4.50
N VAL A 139 -12.14 -2.60 3.72
CA VAL A 139 -12.01 -1.14 3.52
C VAL A 139 -12.22 -0.40 4.85
N ASP A 140 -13.16 -0.83 5.68
CA ASP A 140 -13.37 -0.26 7.02
C ASP A 140 -12.20 -0.52 7.98
N LEU A 141 -11.54 -1.67 7.84
CA LEU A 141 -10.35 -2.02 8.63
C LEU A 141 -9.13 -1.18 8.21
N VAL A 142 -8.91 -1.01 6.91
CA VAL A 142 -7.83 -0.18 6.36
C VAL A 142 -8.06 1.30 6.70
N GLY A 143 -9.31 1.73 6.63
CA GLY A 143 -9.73 3.12 6.74
C GLY A 143 -10.09 3.69 5.37
N ILE A 144 -11.31 4.23 5.27
CA ILE A 144 -11.87 4.70 3.99
C ILE A 144 -11.07 5.88 3.42
N ASP A 145 -10.60 6.80 4.25
CA ASP A 145 -9.72 7.90 3.85
C ASP A 145 -8.38 7.41 3.30
N VAL A 146 -7.77 6.40 3.95
CA VAL A 146 -6.51 5.78 3.50
C VAL A 146 -6.70 5.10 2.15
N HIS A 147 -7.79 4.34 2.00
CA HIS A 147 -8.13 3.67 0.75
C HIS A 147 -8.39 4.66 -0.39
N VAL A 148 -9.15 5.73 -0.12
CA VAL A 148 -9.41 6.79 -1.11
C VAL A 148 -8.11 7.49 -1.50
N HIS A 149 -7.26 7.85 -0.53
CA HIS A 149 -5.98 8.48 -0.82
C HIS A 149 -5.07 7.59 -1.68
N ALA A 150 -5.01 6.29 -1.38
CA ALA A 150 -4.24 5.33 -2.17
C ALA A 150 -4.81 5.15 -3.58
N SER A 151 -6.13 5.16 -3.72
CA SER A 151 -6.82 5.14 -5.03
C SER A 151 -6.54 6.38 -5.86
N GLU A 152 -6.63 7.58 -5.28
CA GLU A 152 -6.30 8.86 -5.93
C GLU A 152 -4.83 8.86 -6.40
N ALA A 153 -3.89 8.48 -5.53
CA ALA A 153 -2.47 8.41 -5.87
C ALA A 153 -2.17 7.43 -7.00
N LEU A 154 -2.82 6.26 -7.03
CA LEU A 154 -2.69 5.30 -8.12
C LEU A 154 -3.33 5.80 -9.42
N PHE A 155 -4.49 6.42 -9.34
CA PHE A 155 -5.17 6.99 -10.49
C PHE A 155 -4.34 8.11 -11.13
N ASP A 156 -3.74 8.99 -10.32
CA ASP A 156 -2.91 10.08 -10.85
C ASP A 156 -1.68 9.58 -11.60
N LYS A 157 -1.08 8.48 -11.12
CA LYS A 157 0.10 7.89 -11.74
C LYS A 157 -0.21 7.03 -12.96
N THR A 158 -1.36 6.37 -13.00
CA THR A 158 -1.64 5.33 -14.01
C THR A 158 -2.77 5.69 -14.96
N ARG A 159 -3.62 6.64 -14.59
CA ARG A 159 -4.80 7.12 -15.34
C ARG A 159 -5.81 6.03 -15.72
N GLU A 160 -5.73 4.87 -15.06
CA GLU A 160 -6.66 3.78 -15.26
C GLU A 160 -7.96 4.00 -14.48
N GLY A 161 -9.11 4.01 -15.16
CA GLY A 161 -10.40 4.31 -14.53
C GLY A 161 -10.74 3.46 -13.30
N ARG A 162 -10.32 2.18 -13.29
CA ARG A 162 -10.54 1.29 -12.14
C ARG A 162 -9.81 1.71 -10.86
N MET A 163 -8.69 2.43 -11.01
CA MET A 163 -7.88 2.95 -9.90
C MET A 163 -8.54 4.16 -9.23
N ALA A 164 -9.41 4.89 -9.93
CA ALA A 164 -10.11 6.03 -9.34
C ALA A 164 -10.97 5.57 -8.15
N PRO A 165 -11.06 6.36 -7.06
CA PRO A 165 -11.91 6.01 -5.94
C PRO A 165 -13.39 6.02 -6.34
N PRO A 166 -14.20 5.02 -5.92
CA PRO A 166 -15.64 5.05 -6.10
C PRO A 166 -16.27 6.29 -5.42
N PRO A 167 -17.26 6.96 -6.06
CA PRO A 167 -17.90 8.15 -5.49
C PRO A 167 -18.45 7.95 -4.08
N ARG A 168 -18.94 6.73 -3.77
CA ARG A 168 -19.42 6.36 -2.43
C ARG A 168 -18.33 6.47 -1.37
N LEU A 169 -17.11 5.99 -1.64
CA LEU A 169 -16.00 6.07 -0.69
C LEU A 169 -15.56 7.52 -0.47
N VAL A 170 -15.55 8.33 -1.54
CA VAL A 170 -15.27 9.77 -1.44
C VAL A 170 -16.30 10.48 -0.55
N ALA A 171 -17.59 10.19 -0.73
CA ALA A 171 -18.65 10.74 0.10
C ALA A 171 -18.52 10.32 1.57
N MET A 172 -18.22 9.04 1.84
CA MET A 172 -18.01 8.51 3.19
C MET A 172 -16.80 9.16 3.89
N ARG A 173 -15.67 9.29 3.18
CA ARG A 173 -14.49 10.03 3.65
C ARG A 173 -14.86 11.46 4.07
N ASN A 174 -15.55 12.19 3.20
CA ASN A 174 -15.92 13.59 3.43
C ASN A 174 -16.91 13.74 4.59
N ALA A 175 -17.72 12.71 4.88
CA ALA A 175 -18.63 12.65 6.01
C ALA A 175 -17.98 12.17 7.33
N GLY A 176 -16.68 11.85 7.33
CA GLY A 176 -15.99 11.33 8.52
C GLY A 176 -16.34 9.88 8.87
N LEU A 177 -16.95 9.14 7.93
CA LEU A 177 -17.23 7.71 8.06
C LEU A 177 -15.99 6.95 7.59
N LEU A 178 -15.01 6.79 8.47
CA LEU A 178 -13.67 6.30 8.16
C LEU A 178 -13.45 4.82 8.51
N GLY A 179 -14.50 4.08 8.86
CA GLY A 179 -14.41 2.67 9.26
C GLY A 179 -14.19 2.50 10.75
N ARG A 180 -13.42 1.49 11.14
CA ARG A 180 -13.22 1.10 12.55
C ARG A 180 -12.69 2.25 13.40
N LYS A 181 -11.76 3.04 12.86
CA LYS A 181 -11.10 4.13 13.59
C LYS A 181 -12.01 5.31 13.94
N SER A 182 -13.20 5.41 13.32
CA SER A 182 -14.21 6.43 13.61
C SER A 182 -15.50 5.83 14.20
N GLY A 183 -15.50 4.55 14.57
CA GLY A 183 -16.70 3.84 15.03
C GLY A 183 -17.76 3.60 13.95
N ARG A 184 -17.50 4.01 12.70
CA ARG A 184 -18.47 3.88 11.60
C ARG A 184 -17.84 4.01 10.22
N GLY A 185 -18.20 3.09 9.34
CA GLY A 185 -17.91 3.09 7.90
C GLY A 185 -19.07 2.45 7.14
N PHE A 186 -18.82 1.33 6.45
CA PHE A 186 -19.89 0.47 5.96
C PHE A 186 -20.68 -0.16 7.11
N TYR A 187 -19.98 -0.52 8.18
CA TYR A 187 -20.56 -1.05 9.42
C TYR A 187 -20.43 -0.04 10.57
N ILE A 188 -21.11 -0.33 11.68
CA ILE A 188 -20.99 0.41 12.95
C ILE A 188 -20.09 -0.43 13.87
N TYR A 189 -19.15 0.25 14.55
CA TYR A 189 -18.19 -0.36 15.46
C TYR A 189 -18.29 0.33 16.83
N ASP A 190 -18.26 -0.48 17.88
CA ASP A 190 -18.22 -0.04 19.28
C ASP A 190 -16.82 0.47 19.70
#